data_AF-A0A210Q9V2-F1
#
_entry.id   AF-A0A210Q9V2-F1
#
_cell.length_a   1.000
_cell.length_b   1.000
_cell.length_c   1.000
_cell.angle_alpha   90.00
_cell.angle_beta   90.00
_cell.angle_gamma   90.00
#
_symmetry.space_group_name_H-M   'P 1'
#
loop_
_entity.id
_entity.type
_entity.pdbx_description
1 polymer ?
#
loop_
_entity_poly.entity_id
_entity_poly.type
_entity_poly.pdbx_seq_one_letter_code
_entity_poly.pdbx_strand_id
1 'polypeptide(L)'
;MYSSQKEALRRNHVSIMDQLDPKDVSDHLHQDGVLTESDHELIDTGKTRKERCWMLLGILPSRGPVAYNSFKNALKHGYSHLEKLLSETTSSNGKVKDACLDSPYHFGSIGICAKCQPYMPANIASPALQNVLHKSCCMVLQNVEASDLLDLLYQEAILERNDCELIKSENTRKDRCVVLISKLSQCAKSYVSTVFTESLRRKYSFITDMLDNVNKEVSEGSLHLRSSPINDERPSYPTHHTGIHRVLEVKQTELFYQPIPSKSPMS
;
A
#
# COMPACT_ATOMS: atom_id res chain seq x y z
N MET A 1 -9.67 11.59 13.82
CA MET A 1 -8.69 11.38 14.91
C MET A 1 -8.10 9.97 14.94
N TYR A 2 -8.87 8.89 14.75
CA TYR A 2 -8.31 7.52 14.72
C TYR A 2 -7.37 7.24 13.54
N SER A 3 -7.64 7.84 12.37
CA SER A 3 -6.79 7.68 11.17
C SER A 3 -5.37 8.23 11.35
N SER A 4 -5.21 9.39 12.01
CA SER A 4 -3.88 9.99 12.22
C SER A 4 -3.01 9.21 13.21
N GLN A 5 -3.61 8.53 14.19
CA GLN A 5 -2.90 7.65 15.13
C GLN A 5 -2.37 6.38 14.44
N LYS A 6 -3.21 5.75 13.60
CA LYS A 6 -2.79 4.61 12.77
C LYS A 6 -1.65 5.00 11.83
N GLU A 7 -1.78 6.17 11.21
CA GLU A 7 -0.76 6.69 10.32
C GLU A 7 0.56 6.99 11.04
N ALA A 8 0.50 7.50 12.28
CA ALA A 8 1.69 7.72 13.08
C ALA A 8 2.43 6.41 13.42
N LEU A 9 1.70 5.35 13.76
CA LEU A 9 2.30 4.02 13.96
C LEU A 9 2.92 3.48 12.67
N ARG A 10 2.26 3.65 11.53
CA ARG A 10 2.76 3.20 10.22
C ARG A 10 4.02 3.93 9.79
N ARG A 11 4.05 5.26 9.90
CA ARG A 11 5.20 6.09 9.50
C ARG A 11 6.45 5.80 10.32
N ASN A 12 6.25 5.40 11.57
CA ASN A 12 7.33 5.15 12.52
C ASN A 12 7.56 3.65 12.75
N HIS A 13 6.95 2.78 11.95
CA HIS A 13 6.93 1.33 12.15
C HIS A 13 8.33 0.74 12.32
N VAL A 14 9.24 1.06 11.41
CA VAL A 14 10.63 0.55 11.48
C VAL A 14 11.38 1.12 12.67
N SER A 15 11.25 2.43 12.92
CA SER A 15 11.90 3.08 14.06
C SER A 15 11.48 2.42 15.37
N ILE A 16 10.20 2.03 15.49
CA ILE A 16 9.68 1.30 16.64
C ILE A 16 10.25 -0.12 16.66
N MET A 17 10.18 -0.89 15.57
CA MET A 17 10.74 -2.26 15.52
C MET A 17 12.23 -2.35 15.84
N ASP A 18 13.01 -1.34 15.44
CA ASP A 18 14.45 -1.33 15.64
C ASP A 18 14.85 -0.98 17.08
N GLN A 19 14.01 -0.26 17.82
CA GLN A 19 14.37 0.33 19.12
C GLN A 19 13.56 -0.23 20.30
N LEU A 20 12.32 -0.66 20.09
CA LEU A 20 11.43 -1.14 21.15
C LEU A 20 11.70 -2.62 21.48
N ASP A 21 11.82 -2.96 22.77
CA ASP A 21 11.49 -4.31 23.25
C ASP A 21 10.02 -4.33 23.69
N PRO A 22 9.17 -5.17 23.09
CA PRO A 22 7.76 -5.25 23.45
C PRO A 22 7.53 -5.58 24.92
N LYS A 23 8.42 -6.36 25.55
CA LYS A 23 8.26 -6.75 26.96
C LYS A 23 8.18 -5.54 27.89
N ASP A 24 8.89 -4.47 27.56
CA ASP A 24 8.97 -3.27 28.38
C ASP A 24 7.67 -2.44 28.37
N VAL A 25 6.78 -2.69 27.40
CA VAL A 25 5.50 -1.98 27.24
C VAL A 25 4.29 -2.89 27.40
N SER A 26 4.44 -4.21 27.20
CA SER A 26 3.33 -5.15 27.22
C SER A 26 2.59 -5.16 28.57
N ASP A 27 3.31 -5.18 29.70
CA ASP A 27 2.69 -5.19 31.03
C ASP A 27 1.82 -3.94 31.27
N HIS A 28 2.30 -2.78 30.84
CA HIS A 28 1.54 -1.53 30.95
C HIS A 28 0.29 -1.55 30.07
N LEU A 29 0.43 -2.04 28.84
CA LEU A 29 -0.70 -2.18 27.92
C LEU A 29 -1.73 -3.20 28.42
N HIS A 30 -1.30 -4.25 29.12
CA HIS A 30 -2.21 -5.22 29.73
C HIS A 30 -2.95 -4.62 30.92
N GLN A 31 -2.25 -3.90 31.80
CA GLN A 31 -2.85 -3.19 32.93
C GLN A 31 -3.92 -2.17 32.48
N ASP A 32 -3.69 -1.49 31.36
CA ASP A 32 -4.64 -0.56 30.74
C ASP A 32 -5.77 -1.27 29.95
N GLY A 33 -5.79 -2.60 29.93
CA GLY A 33 -6.81 -3.41 29.23
C GLY A 33 -6.69 -3.39 27.70
N VAL A 34 -5.56 -2.95 27.15
CA VAL A 34 -5.29 -2.92 25.71
C VAL A 34 -4.92 -4.30 25.20
N LEU A 35 -4.04 -5.00 25.92
CA LEU A 35 -3.64 -6.38 25.64
C LEU A 35 -4.36 -7.34 26.57
N THR A 36 -4.83 -8.45 26.01
CA THR A 36 -5.35 -9.60 26.77
C THR A 36 -4.23 -10.61 27.03
N GLU A 37 -4.47 -11.59 27.90
CA GLU A 37 -3.53 -12.69 28.13
C GLU A 37 -3.20 -13.43 26.82
N SER A 38 -4.21 -13.66 25.98
CA SER A 38 -4.01 -14.29 24.67
C SER A 38 -3.16 -13.45 23.72
N ASP A 39 -3.18 -12.12 23.85
CA ASP A 39 -2.28 -11.26 23.06
C ASP A 39 -0.83 -11.37 23.55
N HIS A 40 -0.62 -11.50 24.86
CA HIS A 40 0.70 -11.76 25.44
C HIS A 40 1.27 -13.08 24.93
N GLU A 41 0.50 -14.17 25.03
CA GLU A 41 0.89 -15.48 24.51
C GLU A 41 1.24 -15.39 23.03
N LEU A 42 0.41 -14.69 22.23
CA LEU A 42 0.67 -14.49 20.81
C LEU A 42 1.98 -13.75 20.57
N ILE A 43 2.20 -12.61 21.25
CA ILE A 43 3.44 -11.82 21.13
C ILE A 43 4.65 -12.68 21.51
N ASP A 44 4.57 -13.48 22.58
CA ASP A 44 5.66 -14.32 23.06
C ASP A 44 6.00 -15.50 22.13
N THR A 45 5.13 -15.83 21.16
CA THR A 45 5.51 -16.77 20.09
C THR A 45 6.61 -16.23 19.17
N GLY A 46 6.82 -14.91 19.14
CA GLY A 46 7.90 -14.26 18.39
C GLY A 46 9.27 -14.63 18.96
N LYS A 47 10.13 -15.26 18.14
CA LYS A 47 11.46 -15.74 18.55
C LYS A 47 12.45 -14.60 18.73
N THR A 48 12.28 -13.52 17.98
CA THR A 48 13.15 -12.34 18.04
C THR A 48 12.43 -11.12 18.59
N ARG A 49 13.17 -10.15 19.15
CA ARG A 49 12.60 -8.86 19.58
C ARG A 49 11.79 -8.18 18.46
N LYS A 50 12.30 -8.23 17.23
CA LYS A 50 11.64 -7.65 16.06
C LYS A 50 10.31 -8.35 15.73
N GLU A 51 10.27 -9.67 15.76
CA GLU A 51 9.03 -10.43 15.53
C GLU A 51 7.97 -10.12 16.59
N ARG A 52 8.37 -10.10 17.87
CA ARG A 52 7.49 -9.70 18.97
C ARG A 52 6.95 -8.28 18.77
N CYS A 53 7.80 -7.36 18.32
CA CYS A 53 7.42 -5.97 18.08
C CYS A 53 6.49 -5.83 16.89
N TRP A 54 6.72 -6.61 15.84
CA TRP A 54 5.83 -6.70 14.70
C TRP A 54 4.44 -7.19 15.11
N MET A 55 4.35 -8.25 15.92
CA MET A 55 3.07 -8.75 16.44
C MET A 55 2.33 -7.67 17.25
N LEU A 56 3.04 -7.00 18.17
CA LEU A 56 2.47 -5.90 18.96
C LEU A 56 1.91 -4.78 18.06
N LEU A 57 2.68 -4.33 17.07
CA LEU A 57 2.26 -3.29 16.13
C LEU A 57 1.10 -3.73 15.22
N GLY A 58 0.93 -5.04 14.99
CA GLY A 58 -0.24 -5.59 14.30
C GLY A 58 -1.51 -5.54 15.15
N ILE A 59 -1.39 -5.68 16.48
CA ILE A 59 -2.53 -5.71 17.41
C ILE A 59 -3.05 -4.29 17.69
N LEU A 60 -2.16 -3.35 18.01
CA LEU A 60 -2.52 -1.99 18.45
C LEU A 60 -3.57 -1.29 17.56
N PRO A 61 -3.51 -1.33 16.21
CA PRO A 61 -4.49 -0.67 15.34
C PRO A 61 -5.88 -1.29 15.34
N SER A 62 -6.10 -2.44 15.99
CA SER A 62 -7.43 -3.06 16.13
C SER A 62 -8.10 -2.71 17.47
N ARG A 63 -7.34 -2.25 18.46
CA ARG A 63 -7.77 -2.00 19.85
C ARG A 63 -8.35 -0.60 20.09
N GLY A 64 -8.60 0.16 19.03
CA GLY A 64 -9.24 1.47 19.11
C GLY A 64 -8.32 2.60 19.60
N PRO A 65 -8.86 3.82 19.80
CA PRO A 65 -8.06 5.02 20.09
C PRO A 65 -7.40 5.03 21.48
N VAL A 66 -7.92 4.25 22.43
CA VAL A 66 -7.36 4.12 23.78
C VAL A 66 -5.98 3.44 23.74
N ALA A 67 -5.84 2.43 22.87
CA ALA A 67 -4.60 1.68 22.70
C ALA A 67 -3.42 2.58 22.31
N TYR A 68 -3.65 3.57 21.45
CA TYR A 68 -2.59 4.50 21.04
C TYR A 68 -2.07 5.35 22.20
N ASN A 69 -2.98 5.89 23.02
CA ASN A 69 -2.60 6.74 24.16
C ASN A 69 -1.93 5.92 25.26
N SER A 70 -2.43 4.72 25.55
CA SER A 70 -1.81 3.79 26.48
C SER A 70 -0.40 3.39 25.99
N PHE A 71 -0.24 3.05 24.72
CA PHE A 71 1.07 2.75 24.13
C PHE A 71 2.04 3.93 24.25
N LYS A 72 1.60 5.15 23.93
CA LYS A 72 2.42 6.35 24.13
C LYS A 72 2.83 6.53 25.59
N ASN A 73 1.93 6.28 26.54
CA ASN A 73 2.25 6.38 27.95
C ASN A 73 3.26 5.29 28.38
N ALA A 74 3.11 4.07 27.89
CA ALA A 74 4.09 3.00 28.11
C ALA A 74 5.48 3.44 27.63
N LEU A 75 5.58 4.00 26.42
CA LEU A 75 6.84 4.47 25.84
C LEU A 75 7.54 5.55 26.69
N LYS A 76 6.83 6.33 27.52
CA LYS A 76 7.47 7.34 28.38
C LYS A 76 8.45 6.74 29.39
N HIS A 77 8.30 5.46 29.72
CA HIS A 77 9.07 4.77 30.77
C HIS A 77 10.41 4.19 30.31
N GLY A 78 10.85 4.50 29.08
CA GLY A 78 12.15 4.03 28.56
C GLY A 78 12.42 4.42 27.11
N TYR A 79 11.39 4.82 26.38
CA TYR A 79 11.41 5.14 24.95
C TYR A 79 10.81 6.51 24.66
N SER A 80 11.14 7.52 25.49
CA SER A 80 10.61 8.89 25.36
C SER A 80 10.87 9.50 23.98
N HIS A 81 11.95 9.10 23.30
CA HIS A 81 12.23 9.47 21.92
C HIS A 81 11.21 8.90 20.92
N LEU A 82 10.74 7.66 21.10
CA LEU A 82 9.68 7.07 20.28
C LEU A 82 8.33 7.72 20.56
N GLU A 83 8.04 8.03 21.84
CA GLU A 83 6.83 8.79 22.20
C GLU A 83 6.82 10.16 21.53
N LYS A 84 7.95 10.89 21.57
CA LYS A 84 8.10 12.19 20.93
C LYS A 84 7.93 12.08 19.42
N LEU A 85 8.54 11.09 18.78
CA LEU A 85 8.42 10.83 17.35
C LEU A 85 6.96 10.60 16.92
N LEU A 86 6.21 9.81 17.71
CA LEU A 86 4.79 9.57 17.50
C LEU A 86 3.94 10.83 17.73
N SER A 87 4.25 11.60 18.78
CA SER A 87 3.62 12.89 19.09
C SER A 87 3.79 13.88 17.94
N GLU A 88 5.02 14.10 17.49
CA GLU A 88 5.37 14.97 16.37
C GLU A 88 4.56 14.61 15.13
N THR A 89 4.51 13.31 14.79
CA THR A 89 3.77 12.81 13.62
C THR A 89 2.26 13.10 13.71
N THR A 90 1.67 13.08 14.92
CA THR A 90 0.24 13.39 15.12
C THR A 90 -0.07 14.88 15.26
N SER A 91 0.86 15.67 15.80
CA SER A 91 0.69 17.12 16.01
C SER A 91 0.96 17.92 14.74
N SER A 92 1.77 17.39 13.82
CA SER A 92 2.18 18.08 12.60
C SER A 92 1.15 18.05 11.48
N ASN A 93 -0.13 17.79 11.76
CA ASN A 93 -1.24 17.74 10.80
C ASN A 93 -1.59 19.11 10.15
N GLY A 94 -0.62 20.02 10.05
CA GLY A 94 -0.71 21.30 9.34
C GLY A 94 0.61 21.88 8.82
N LYS A 95 1.80 21.35 9.15
CA LYS A 95 3.10 21.83 8.62
C LYS A 95 4.20 20.75 8.67
N VAL A 96 4.03 19.61 8.00
CA VAL A 96 5.20 18.78 7.63
C VAL A 96 5.66 19.21 6.25
N LYS A 97 6.93 19.60 6.12
CA LYS A 97 7.58 19.84 4.83
C LYS A 97 7.90 18.53 4.09
N ASP A 98 7.03 17.51 4.22
CA ASP A 98 7.20 16.21 3.60
C ASP A 98 6.11 15.93 2.56
N ALA A 99 6.37 16.48 1.37
CA ALA A 99 5.57 16.49 0.15
C ALA A 99 5.03 15.16 -0.43
N CYS A 100 5.03 14.03 0.29
CA CYS A 100 4.48 12.77 -0.24
C CYS A 100 3.16 12.30 0.38
N LEU A 101 2.62 12.94 1.42
CA LEU A 101 1.38 12.49 2.07
C LEU A 101 0.31 13.58 2.31
N ASP A 102 0.58 14.84 1.96
CA ASP A 102 -0.33 15.97 2.23
C ASP A 102 -1.14 16.46 1.00
N SER A 103 -1.26 15.65 -0.06
CA SER A 103 -2.30 15.93 -1.07
C SER A 103 -3.47 14.97 -0.84
N PRO A 104 -4.63 15.48 -0.38
CA PRO A 104 -5.88 14.71 -0.30
C PRO A 104 -6.35 14.17 -1.66
N TYR A 105 -5.60 14.42 -2.75
CA TYR A 105 -5.92 14.04 -4.12
C TYR A 105 -4.85 13.18 -4.81
N HIS A 106 -3.86 12.62 -4.09
CA HIS A 106 -2.93 11.64 -4.71
C HIS A 106 -3.39 10.17 -4.61
N PHE A 107 -4.61 9.92 -4.15
CA PHE A 107 -5.22 8.58 -4.15
C PHE A 107 -5.63 8.07 -5.55
N GLY A 108 -5.40 8.86 -6.61
CA GLY A 108 -5.71 8.52 -8.00
C GLY A 108 -4.64 8.88 -9.04
N SER A 109 -3.45 9.32 -8.63
CA SER A 109 -2.37 9.61 -9.59
C SER A 109 -1.54 8.35 -9.84
N ILE A 110 -1.42 7.96 -11.10
CA ILE A 110 -0.61 6.82 -11.61
C ILE A 110 0.92 7.11 -11.49
N GLY A 111 1.31 8.11 -10.68
CA GLY A 111 2.64 8.69 -10.64
C GLY A 111 3.39 8.44 -9.33
N ILE A 112 4.71 8.42 -9.43
CA ILE A 112 5.63 8.36 -8.28
C ILE A 112 5.66 9.74 -7.61
N CYS A 113 5.66 9.81 -6.28
CA CYS A 113 5.81 11.12 -5.61
C CYS A 113 7.19 11.73 -5.89
N ALA A 114 7.28 13.05 -5.93
CA ALA A 114 8.51 13.78 -6.29
C ALA A 114 9.76 13.38 -5.47
N LYS A 115 9.58 12.99 -4.19
CA LYS A 115 10.69 12.53 -3.34
C LYS A 115 11.17 11.12 -3.65
N CYS A 116 10.28 10.28 -4.16
CA CYS A 116 10.57 8.90 -4.52
C CYS A 116 11.09 8.78 -5.96
N GLN A 117 10.79 9.77 -6.82
CA GLN A 117 11.20 9.77 -8.22
C GLN A 117 12.69 9.51 -8.45
N PRO A 118 13.65 10.08 -7.69
CA PRO A 118 15.08 9.80 -7.88
C PRO A 118 15.49 8.35 -7.60
N TYR A 119 14.65 7.61 -6.87
CA TYR A 119 14.90 6.25 -6.39
C TYR A 119 14.16 5.19 -7.20
N MET A 120 13.30 5.61 -8.13
CA MET A 120 12.46 4.72 -8.91
C MET A 120 13.06 4.51 -10.31
N PRO A 121 13.15 3.25 -10.77
CA PRO A 121 13.58 2.95 -12.14
C PRO A 121 12.64 3.58 -13.17
N ALA A 122 13.20 4.16 -14.23
CA ALA A 122 12.42 4.75 -15.32
C ALA A 122 11.65 3.69 -16.14
N ASN A 123 12.17 2.46 -16.20
CA ASN A 123 11.55 1.36 -16.91
C ASN A 123 11.38 0.17 -15.94
N ILE A 124 10.14 -0.30 -15.81
CA ILE A 124 9.76 -1.45 -14.99
C ILE A 124 9.08 -2.44 -15.93
N ALA A 125 9.69 -3.61 -16.13
CA ALA A 125 9.24 -4.58 -17.12
C ALA A 125 7.80 -5.07 -16.89
N SER A 126 7.36 -5.14 -15.63
CA SER A 126 6.00 -5.55 -15.24
C SER A 126 5.12 -4.34 -14.92
N PRO A 127 4.04 -4.08 -15.69
CA PRO A 127 3.08 -3.01 -15.37
C PRO A 127 2.40 -3.21 -14.00
N ALA A 128 2.16 -4.47 -13.62
CA ALA A 128 1.58 -4.79 -12.31
C ALA A 128 2.55 -4.41 -11.18
N LEU A 129 3.84 -4.68 -11.33
CA LEU A 129 4.86 -4.29 -10.37
C LEU A 129 5.00 -2.77 -10.30
N GLN A 130 5.00 -2.11 -11.46
CA GLN A 130 5.05 -0.65 -11.56
C GLN A 130 3.91 -0.01 -10.75
N ASN A 131 2.69 -0.50 -10.93
CA ASN A 131 1.53 -0.01 -10.20
C ASN A 131 1.68 -0.18 -8.68
N VAL A 132 2.13 -1.35 -8.21
CA VAL A 132 2.39 -1.60 -6.78
C VAL A 132 3.44 -0.63 -6.25
N LEU A 133 4.57 -0.49 -6.94
CA LEU A 133 5.68 0.37 -6.52
C LEU A 133 5.31 1.86 -6.53
N HIS A 134 4.58 2.32 -7.54
CA HIS A 134 4.12 3.71 -7.61
C HIS A 134 3.20 4.03 -6.43
N LYS A 135 2.22 3.16 -6.16
CA LYS A 135 1.24 3.35 -5.08
C LYS A 135 1.84 3.20 -3.67
N SER A 136 2.92 2.43 -3.52
CA SER A 136 3.54 2.15 -2.21
C SER A 136 4.94 2.75 -2.02
N CYS A 137 5.43 3.56 -2.97
CA CYS A 137 6.84 4.01 -3.03
C CYS A 137 7.38 4.57 -1.71
N CYS A 138 6.65 5.51 -1.11
CA CYS A 138 7.04 6.14 0.14
C CYS A 138 7.12 5.13 1.28
N MET A 139 6.13 4.24 1.34
CA MET A 139 6.02 3.26 2.40
C MET A 139 7.14 2.22 2.30
N VAL A 140 7.44 1.75 1.08
CA VAL A 140 8.56 0.85 0.84
C VAL A 140 9.89 1.53 1.20
N LEU A 141 10.18 2.72 0.66
CA LEU A 141 11.47 3.38 0.88
C LEU A 141 11.68 3.84 2.35
N GLN A 142 10.61 4.14 3.07
CA GLN A 142 10.71 4.61 4.46
C GLN A 142 10.64 3.47 5.46
N ASN A 143 9.81 2.44 5.22
CA ASN A 143 9.40 1.48 6.23
C ASN A 143 9.71 0.01 5.92
N VAL A 144 10.35 -0.31 4.80
CA VAL A 144 10.78 -1.67 4.51
C VAL A 144 12.25 -1.83 4.79
N GLU A 145 12.61 -2.91 5.49
CA GLU A 145 13.96 -3.48 5.46
C GLU A 145 14.01 -4.50 4.32
N ALA A 146 14.76 -4.19 3.24
CA ALA A 146 14.78 -5.05 2.05
C ALA A 146 15.20 -6.50 2.36
N SER A 147 16.09 -6.68 3.34
CA SER A 147 16.57 -7.99 3.79
C SER A 147 15.44 -8.91 4.25
N ASP A 148 14.36 -8.34 4.78
CA ASP A 148 13.19 -9.08 5.25
C ASP A 148 12.39 -9.76 4.13
N LEU A 149 12.55 -9.28 2.89
CA LEU A 149 11.80 -9.76 1.73
C LEU A 149 12.58 -10.79 0.90
N LEU A 150 13.89 -10.90 1.14
CA LEU A 150 14.80 -11.65 0.26
C LEU A 150 14.52 -13.14 0.25
N ASP A 151 14.13 -13.74 1.37
CA ASP A 151 13.93 -15.20 1.44
C ASP A 151 12.90 -15.69 0.42
N LEU A 152 11.73 -15.06 0.37
CA LEU A 152 10.68 -15.43 -0.57
C LEU A 152 11.07 -15.08 -2.01
N LEU A 153 11.69 -13.92 -2.24
CA LEU A 153 12.12 -13.48 -3.57
C LEU A 153 13.21 -14.40 -4.15
N TYR A 154 14.11 -14.90 -3.30
CA TYR A 154 15.13 -15.87 -3.68
C TYR A 154 14.53 -17.26 -3.95
N GLN A 155 13.63 -17.73 -3.07
CA GLN A 155 12.94 -19.02 -3.24
C GLN A 155 12.17 -19.11 -4.56
N GLU A 156 11.49 -18.03 -4.96
CA GLU A 156 10.74 -17.94 -6.22
C GLU A 156 11.64 -17.59 -7.44
N ALA A 157 12.97 -17.60 -7.24
CA ALA A 157 13.98 -17.25 -8.22
C ALA A 157 13.77 -15.86 -8.86
N ILE A 158 13.08 -14.95 -8.17
CA ILE A 158 12.94 -13.55 -8.61
C ILE A 158 14.29 -12.83 -8.47
N LEU A 159 15.03 -13.15 -7.41
CA LEU A 159 16.39 -12.67 -7.15
C LEU A 159 17.36 -13.84 -7.16
N GLU A 160 18.56 -13.61 -7.66
CA GLU A 160 19.66 -14.56 -7.54
C GLU A 160 20.48 -14.29 -6.28
N ARG A 161 21.38 -15.23 -5.93
CA ARG A 161 22.25 -15.10 -4.76
C ARG A 161 23.04 -13.78 -4.80
N ASN A 162 23.58 -13.43 -5.95
CA ASN A 162 24.36 -12.21 -6.13
C ASN A 162 23.52 -10.95 -5.91
N ASP A 163 22.25 -10.96 -6.29
CA ASP A 163 21.35 -9.84 -6.03
C ASP A 163 21.07 -9.69 -4.53
N CYS A 164 20.83 -10.81 -3.83
CA CYS A 164 20.62 -10.80 -2.39
C CYS A 164 21.84 -10.26 -1.63
N GLU A 165 23.05 -10.69 -1.99
CA GLU A 165 24.28 -10.20 -1.36
C GLU A 165 24.53 -8.73 -1.67
N LEU A 166 24.29 -8.29 -2.91
CA LEU A 166 24.36 -6.87 -3.26
C LEU A 166 23.39 -6.03 -2.42
N ILE A 167 22.13 -6.47 -2.30
CA ILE A 167 21.13 -5.77 -1.48
C ILE A 167 21.59 -5.72 -0.02
N LYS A 168 22.10 -6.82 0.56
CA LYS A 168 22.57 -6.81 1.96
C LYS A 168 23.80 -5.91 2.18
N SER A 169 24.61 -5.70 1.14
CA SER A 169 25.86 -4.93 1.23
C SER A 169 25.66 -3.42 1.31
N GLU A 170 24.48 -2.88 0.97
CA GLU A 170 24.24 -1.43 1.01
C GLU A 170 24.17 -0.90 2.45
N ASN A 171 24.74 0.30 2.61
CA ASN A 171 24.98 0.91 3.93
C ASN A 171 23.69 1.31 4.65
N THR A 172 22.69 1.81 3.92
CA THR A 172 21.45 2.29 4.52
C THR A 172 20.26 1.43 4.11
N ARG A 173 19.26 1.35 5.00
CA ARG A 173 17.98 0.67 4.72
C ARG A 173 17.36 1.17 3.41
N LYS A 174 17.41 2.48 3.20
CA LYS A 174 16.86 3.11 2.00
C LYS A 174 17.62 2.64 0.76
N ASP A 175 18.95 2.63 0.79
CA ASP A 175 19.77 2.18 -0.33
C ASP A 175 19.52 0.70 -0.64
N ARG A 176 19.37 -0.15 0.39
CA ARG A 176 18.94 -1.55 0.20
C ARG A 176 17.61 -1.67 -0.55
N CYS A 177 16.62 -0.86 -0.18
CA CYS A 177 15.33 -0.81 -0.88
C CYS A 177 15.47 -0.30 -2.32
N VAL A 178 16.33 0.69 -2.57
CA VAL A 178 16.59 1.22 -3.92
C VAL A 178 17.18 0.12 -4.82
N VAL A 179 18.19 -0.60 -4.33
CA VAL A 179 18.80 -1.71 -5.06
C VAL A 179 17.79 -2.82 -5.29
N LEU A 180 17.01 -3.20 -4.28
CA LEU A 180 15.93 -4.19 -4.42
C LEU A 180 14.95 -3.79 -5.53
N ILE A 181 14.45 -2.55 -5.50
CA ILE A 181 13.49 -2.06 -6.51
C ILE A 181 14.11 -2.10 -7.92
N SER A 182 15.37 -1.71 -8.06
CA SER A 182 16.10 -1.77 -9.32
C SER A 182 16.25 -3.20 -9.87
N LYS A 183 16.46 -4.18 -8.98
CA LYS A 183 16.52 -5.60 -9.38
C LYS A 183 15.16 -6.14 -9.77
N LEU A 184 14.11 -5.81 -9.00
CA LEU A 184 12.74 -6.21 -9.33
C LEU A 184 12.28 -5.61 -10.67
N SER A 185 12.67 -4.38 -11.00
CA SER A 185 12.26 -3.73 -12.27
C SER A 185 12.85 -4.39 -13.51
N GLN A 186 13.98 -5.08 -13.36
CA GLN A 186 14.65 -5.82 -14.43
C GLN A 186 14.09 -7.24 -14.60
N CYS A 187 13.26 -7.72 -13.68
CA CYS A 187 12.70 -9.06 -13.72
C CYS A 187 11.55 -9.16 -14.74
N ALA A 188 11.71 -10.00 -15.75
CA ALA A 188 10.71 -10.22 -16.80
C ALA A 188 9.58 -11.20 -16.41
N LYS A 189 9.65 -11.80 -15.21
CA LYS A 189 8.66 -12.78 -14.76
C LYS A 189 7.32 -12.09 -14.48
N SER A 190 6.25 -12.57 -15.11
CA SER A 190 4.91 -11.99 -15.00
C SER A 190 4.36 -11.95 -13.57
N TYR A 191 4.80 -12.88 -12.71
CA TYR A 191 4.36 -13.01 -11.32
C TYR A 191 5.22 -12.24 -10.30
N VAL A 192 6.21 -11.46 -10.74
CA VAL A 192 7.10 -10.69 -9.84
C VAL A 192 6.34 -9.78 -8.89
N SER A 193 5.28 -9.12 -9.36
CA SER A 193 4.44 -8.25 -8.55
C SER A 193 3.71 -9.01 -7.44
N THR A 194 3.25 -10.23 -7.74
CA THR A 194 2.54 -11.09 -6.80
C THR A 194 3.47 -11.54 -5.68
N VAL A 195 4.67 -12.01 -6.03
CA VAL A 195 5.66 -12.46 -5.03
C VAL A 195 6.16 -11.28 -4.20
N PHE A 196 6.42 -10.12 -4.81
CA PHE A 196 6.79 -8.92 -4.08
C PHE A 196 5.70 -8.49 -3.10
N THR A 197 4.44 -8.44 -3.56
CA THR A 197 3.29 -8.08 -2.70
C THR A 197 3.11 -9.09 -1.57
N GLU A 198 3.27 -10.38 -1.84
CA GLU A 198 3.19 -11.42 -0.81
C GLU A 198 4.34 -11.32 0.20
N SER A 199 5.56 -11.01 -0.26
CA SER A 199 6.70 -10.77 0.65
C SER A 199 6.42 -9.59 1.59
N LEU A 200 5.84 -8.50 1.05
CA LEU A 200 5.40 -7.36 1.85
C LEU A 200 4.29 -7.77 2.81
N ARG A 201 3.27 -8.50 2.36
CA ARG A 201 2.14 -8.89 3.20
C ARG A 201 2.58 -9.63 4.46
N ARG A 202 3.57 -10.51 4.35
CA ARG A 202 4.07 -11.33 5.47
C ARG A 202 4.68 -10.52 6.62
N LYS A 203 5.32 -9.38 6.34
CA LYS A 203 6.03 -8.58 7.37
C LYS A 203 5.58 -7.12 7.47
N TYR A 204 4.86 -6.64 6.48
CA TYR A 204 4.46 -5.26 6.28
C TYR A 204 3.02 -5.21 5.75
N SER A 205 2.13 -6.03 6.32
CA SER A 205 0.71 -6.15 5.92
C SER A 205 -0.01 -4.80 5.82
N PHE A 206 0.33 -3.83 6.67
CA PHE A 206 -0.22 -2.49 6.60
C PHE A 206 0.03 -1.76 5.26
N ILE A 207 1.14 -2.07 4.57
CA ILE A 207 1.45 -1.53 3.24
C ILE A 207 0.49 -2.16 2.22
N THR A 208 0.27 -3.47 2.30
CA THR A 208 -0.62 -4.19 1.37
C THR A 208 -2.09 -3.91 1.62
N ASP A 209 -2.52 -3.77 2.88
CA ASP A 209 -3.90 -3.42 3.23
C ASP A 209 -4.28 -2.05 2.66
N MET A 210 -3.33 -1.11 2.63
CA MET A 210 -3.55 0.19 1.99
C MET A 210 -3.75 0.03 0.48
N LEU A 211 -2.95 -0.79 -0.19
CA LEU A 211 -3.10 -1.07 -1.62
C LEU A 211 -4.46 -1.73 -1.94
N ASP A 212 -4.91 -2.65 -1.10
CA ASP A 212 -6.19 -3.36 -1.26
C ASP A 212 -7.38 -2.43 -1.03
N ASN A 213 -7.31 -1.54 -0.04
CA ASN A 213 -8.36 -0.54 0.21
C ASN A 213 -8.50 0.47 -0.93
N VAL A 214 -7.38 0.91 -1.52
CA VAL A 214 -7.38 1.80 -2.70
C VAL A 214 -8.09 1.14 -3.89
N ASN A 215 -7.86 -0.16 -4.11
CA ASN A 215 -8.48 -0.86 -5.23
C ASN A 215 -9.99 -1.07 -5.05
N LYS A 216 -10.47 -1.16 -3.79
CA LYS A 216 -11.91 -1.26 -3.47
C LYS A 216 -12.65 0.06 -3.69
N GLU A 217 -12.10 1.18 -3.23
CA GLU A 217 -12.74 2.51 -3.37
C GLU A 217 -12.89 2.93 -4.84
N VAL A 218 -11.93 2.57 -5.70
CA VAL A 218 -12.01 2.82 -7.16
C VAL A 218 -13.09 1.96 -7.83
N SER A 219 -13.33 0.76 -7.32
CA SER A 219 -14.32 -0.18 -7.87
C SER A 219 -15.75 0.19 -7.47
N GLU A 220 -15.95 0.75 -6.27
CA GLU A 220 -17.27 1.17 -5.77
C GLU A 220 -17.66 2.58 -6.27
N GLY A 221 -16.69 3.48 -6.48
CA GLY A 221 -16.93 4.84 -7.00
C GLY A 221 -17.38 4.90 -8.47
N SER A 222 -17.17 3.83 -9.25
CA SER A 222 -17.59 3.77 -10.67
C SER A 222 -19.08 3.41 -10.87
N LEU A 223 -19.80 3.00 -9.82
CA LEU A 223 -21.20 2.56 -9.93
C LEU A 223 -22.25 3.63 -9.58
N HIS A 224 -21.86 4.84 -9.17
CA HIS A 224 -22.81 5.87 -8.68
C HIS A 224 -23.06 7.07 -9.62
N LEU A 225 -22.59 7.03 -10.87
CA LEU A 225 -22.94 8.02 -11.90
C LEU A 225 -23.92 7.46 -12.94
N ARG A 226 -25.10 7.03 -12.49
CA ARG A 226 -26.32 6.97 -13.32
C ARG A 226 -27.53 6.62 -12.45
N SER A 227 -28.13 7.63 -11.83
CA SER A 227 -29.57 7.69 -11.50
C SER A 227 -29.84 9.03 -10.81
N SER A 228 -30.10 10.08 -11.58
CA SER A 228 -30.84 11.23 -11.07
C SER A 228 -32.31 11.03 -11.47
N PRO A 229 -33.27 11.11 -10.53
CA PRO A 229 -34.69 11.15 -10.87
C PRO A 229 -35.01 12.50 -11.52
N ILE A 230 -35.68 12.45 -12.67
CA ILE A 230 -36.28 13.64 -13.29
C ILE A 230 -37.52 13.97 -12.45
N ASN A 231 -37.47 15.08 -11.71
CA ASN A 231 -38.65 15.64 -11.07
C ASN A 231 -39.45 16.44 -12.11
N ASP A 232 -40.70 16.01 -12.29
CA ASP A 232 -41.78 16.74 -12.94
C ASP A 232 -42.07 18.04 -12.19
N GLU A 233 -41.82 19.19 -12.82
CA GLU A 233 -42.62 20.39 -12.59
C GLU A 233 -42.85 21.13 -13.92
N ARG A 234 -44.11 21.11 -14.36
CA ARG A 234 -44.68 21.97 -15.41
C ARG A 234 -44.83 23.39 -14.83
N PRO A 235 -44.62 24.47 -15.61
CA PRO A 235 -45.82 25.11 -16.17
C PRO A 235 -45.66 25.85 -17.54
N SER A 236 -46.78 25.87 -18.26
CA SER A 236 -47.31 26.90 -19.19
C SER A 236 -46.47 27.44 -20.38
N TYR A 237 -46.95 27.15 -21.60
CA TYR A 237 -46.52 27.76 -22.88
C TYR A 237 -47.07 29.20 -23.08
N PRO A 238 -46.62 29.97 -24.10
CA PRO A 238 -47.11 29.79 -25.48
C PRO A 238 -46.04 29.79 -26.60
N THR A 239 -46.23 28.84 -27.53
CA THR A 239 -45.98 28.81 -28.99
C THR A 239 -45.05 29.83 -29.67
N HIS A 240 -44.08 29.32 -30.43
CA HIS A 240 -43.92 29.64 -31.87
C HIS A 240 -43.37 28.45 -32.66
N HIS A 241 -43.97 28.23 -33.83
CA HIS A 241 -43.77 27.16 -34.80
C HIS A 241 -42.43 27.21 -35.55
N THR A 242 -42.15 26.07 -36.21
CA THR A 242 -41.20 25.73 -37.30
C THR A 242 -40.05 24.84 -36.80
N GLY A 243 -39.76 23.65 -37.34
CA GLY A 243 -40.31 22.86 -38.43
C GLY A 243 -39.28 21.77 -38.79
N ILE A 244 -39.76 20.55 -39.04
CA ILE A 244 -39.30 19.61 -40.08
C ILE A 244 -38.15 18.61 -39.76
N HIS A 245 -38.55 17.32 -39.76
CA HIS A 245 -37.91 16.05 -40.17
C HIS A 245 -36.69 15.50 -39.38
N ARG A 246 -36.82 14.36 -38.67
CA ARG A 246 -36.90 12.94 -39.10
C ARG A 246 -35.56 12.42 -39.65
N VAL A 247 -34.95 11.44 -38.96
CA VAL A 247 -34.78 10.03 -39.37
C VAL A 247 -34.01 9.27 -38.27
N LEU A 248 -34.64 8.21 -37.77
CA LEU A 248 -34.00 7.06 -37.12
C LEU A 248 -33.52 6.12 -38.23
N GLU A 249 -32.28 5.64 -38.17
CA GLU A 249 -31.95 4.34 -38.73
C GLU A 249 -30.96 3.57 -37.84
N VAL A 250 -31.50 2.50 -37.28
CA VAL A 250 -30.81 1.33 -36.74
C VAL A 250 -30.40 0.45 -37.92
N LYS A 251 -29.16 -0.02 -38.00
CA LYS A 251 -28.86 -1.30 -38.68
C LYS A 251 -27.85 -2.14 -37.88
N GLN A 252 -28.27 -3.38 -37.71
CA GLN A 252 -27.70 -4.50 -36.98
C GLN A 252 -26.91 -5.37 -37.98
N THR A 253 -25.81 -5.98 -37.52
CA THR A 253 -25.23 -7.31 -37.87
C THR A 253 -25.12 -7.77 -39.33
N GLU A 254 -23.96 -8.34 -39.69
CA GLU A 254 -23.83 -9.80 -39.97
C GLU A 254 -22.34 -10.21 -40.09
N LEU A 255 -22.07 -11.39 -39.51
CA LEU A 255 -20.82 -12.17 -39.54
C LEU A 255 -20.70 -12.91 -40.86
N PHE A 256 -19.52 -13.00 -41.49
CA PHE A 256 -19.17 -14.18 -42.29
C PHE A 256 -17.67 -14.50 -42.27
N TYR A 257 -17.45 -15.80 -42.16
CA TYR A 257 -16.23 -16.59 -42.00
C TYR A 257 -15.48 -16.75 -43.34
N GLN A 258 -14.15 -16.72 -43.34
CA GLN A 258 -13.32 -17.34 -44.40
C GLN A 258 -12.04 -17.97 -43.80
N PRO A 259 -11.56 -19.13 -44.31
CA PRO A 259 -10.58 -20.00 -43.64
C PRO A 259 -9.11 -19.83 -44.12
N ILE A 260 -8.17 -20.34 -43.32
CA ILE A 260 -6.69 -20.35 -43.46
C ILE A 260 -6.20 -21.51 -44.38
N PRO A 261 -5.04 -21.41 -45.07
CA PRO A 261 -4.76 -22.15 -46.31
C PRO A 261 -4.11 -23.54 -46.13
N SER A 262 -4.32 -24.39 -47.14
CA SER A 262 -3.72 -25.73 -47.27
C SER A 262 -2.32 -25.68 -47.88
N LYS A 263 -1.44 -26.52 -47.32
CA LYS A 263 -0.09 -26.86 -47.81
C LYS A 263 -0.17 -27.81 -49.01
N SER A 264 0.81 -27.73 -49.92
CA SER A 264 1.14 -28.82 -50.85
C SER A 264 2.54 -29.37 -50.56
N PRO A 265 2.78 -30.69 -50.76
CA PRO A 265 4.01 -31.36 -50.37
C PRO A 265 5.07 -31.43 -51.49
N MET A 266 6.27 -31.84 -51.06
CA MET A 266 7.46 -32.14 -51.85
C MET A 266 7.24 -33.18 -52.96
N SER A 267 7.92 -32.96 -54.08
CA SER A 267 8.58 -34.00 -54.90
C SER A 267 9.80 -33.36 -55.55
#